data_AF-A0A6J6MM34-F1
#
_entry.id   AF-A0A6J6MM34-F1
#
_cell.length_a   1.000
_cell.length_b   1.000
_cell.length_c   1.000
_cell.angle_alpha   90.00
_cell.angle_beta   90.00
_cell.angle_gamma   90.00
#
_symmetry.space_group_name_H-M   'P 1'
#
loop_
_entity.id
_entity.type
_entity.pdbx_description
1 polymer ?
#
loop_
_entity_poly.entity_id
_entity_poly.type
_entity_poly.pdbx_seq_one_letter_code
_entity_poly.pdbx_strand_id
1 'polypeptide(L)'
;MGTFYVQTEKITFQSALASIPIGALACAILAVNNIRDREKDFLAGKRTLAVRLGDRYARYSFIFLIVSAHVAAIATIFPWGAITLLTAPLSLSVSRKVLKGAHGKELIPMLGATGKLQLFFAVIFSIALLFGKG
;
A
#
# COMPACT_ATOMS: atom_id res chain seq x y z
N MET A 1 11.05 6.23 6.56
CA MET A 1 11.34 6.62 7.96
C MET A 1 12.74 6.32 8.39
N GLY A 2 13.15 5.06 8.48
CA GLY A 2 14.51 4.69 8.90
C GLY A 2 15.59 5.43 8.11
N THR A 3 15.45 5.50 6.78
CA THR A 3 16.35 6.26 5.91
C THR A 3 16.43 7.76 6.26
N PHE A 4 15.30 8.39 6.62
CA PHE A 4 15.29 9.80 7.03
C PHE A 4 15.99 9.98 8.39
N TYR A 5 15.71 9.10 9.36
CA TYR A 5 16.34 9.15 10.67
C TYR A 5 17.87 8.94 10.57
N VAL A 6 18.33 7.95 9.81
CA VAL A 6 19.76 7.69 9.63
C VAL A 6 20.49 8.88 9.01
N GLN A 7 19.82 9.65 8.15
CA GLN A 7 20.44 10.82 7.48
C GLN A 7 20.34 12.12 8.28
N THR A 8 19.36 12.25 9.18
CA THR A 8 19.05 13.54 9.84
C THR A 8 19.10 13.48 11.36
N GLU A 9 19.20 12.28 11.93
CA GLU A 9 19.08 11.96 13.35
C GLU A 9 17.81 12.51 14.02
N LYS A 10 16.78 12.80 13.22
CA LYS A 10 15.53 13.41 13.67
C LYS A 10 14.34 12.54 13.31
N ILE A 11 13.35 12.55 14.19
CA ILE A 11 12.00 12.10 13.89
C ILE A 11 11.11 13.33 13.96
N THR A 12 10.47 13.67 12.85
CA THR A 12 9.54 14.80 12.78
C THR A 12 8.15 14.29 12.49
N PHE A 13 7.13 15.06 12.88
CA PHE A 13 5.75 14.73 12.53
C PHE A 13 5.56 14.63 11.01
N GLN A 14 6.22 15.51 10.24
CA GLN A 14 6.17 15.46 8.78
C GLN A 14 6.82 14.19 8.22
N SER A 15 7.97 13.75 8.74
CA SER A 15 8.55 12.49 8.26
C SER A 15 7.67 11.29 8.62
N ALA A 16 6.95 11.35 9.76
CA ALA A 16 5.99 10.33 10.20
C ALA A 16 4.88 10.19 9.19
N LEU A 17 4.22 11.31 8.90
CA LEU A 17 3.13 11.38 7.94
C LEU A 17 3.58 10.95 6.53
N ALA A 18 4.74 11.43 6.07
CA ALA A 18 5.30 11.09 4.76
C ALA A 18 5.68 9.60 4.61
N SER A 19 5.86 8.87 5.71
CA SER A 19 6.18 7.44 5.67
C SER A 19 4.97 6.53 5.54
N ILE A 20 3.80 7.02 5.96
CA ILE A 20 2.55 6.24 5.95
C ILE A 20 2.17 5.78 4.54
N PRO A 21 2.21 6.62 3.48
CA PRO A 21 1.81 6.18 2.14
C PRO A 21 2.61 5.00 1.62
N ILE A 22 3.94 5.07 1.73
CA ILE A 22 4.83 4.03 1.23
C ILE A 22 4.73 2.77 2.11
N GLY A 23 4.63 2.94 3.43
CA GLY A 23 4.42 1.82 4.36
C GLY A 23 3.10 1.10 4.10
N ALA A 24 2.01 1.84 3.89
CA ALA A 24 0.70 1.27 3.59
C ALA A 24 0.69 0.47 2.28
N LEU A 25 1.33 0.97 1.22
CA LEU A 25 1.46 0.22 -0.04
C LEU A 25 2.35 -1.03 0.11
N ALA A 26 3.42 -0.95 0.88
CA ALA A 26 4.26 -2.13 1.19
C ALA A 26 3.46 -3.19 1.96
N CYS A 27 2.67 -2.76 2.95
CA CYS A 27 1.72 -3.63 3.64
C CYS A 27 0.66 -4.20 2.68
N ALA A 28 0.19 -3.45 1.68
CA ALA A 28 -0.76 -3.94 0.70
C ALA A 28 -0.17 -5.07 -0.16
N ILE A 29 1.11 -4.98 -0.53
CA ILE A 29 1.85 -6.06 -1.22
C ILE A 29 1.87 -7.32 -0.34
N LEU A 30 2.17 -7.19 0.96
CA LEU A 30 2.13 -8.32 1.89
C LEU A 30 0.71 -8.86 2.09
N ALA A 31 -0.29 -7.98 2.14
CA ALA A 31 -1.69 -8.36 2.31
C ALA A 31 -2.19 -9.20 1.11
N VAL A 32 -1.92 -8.78 -0.13
CA VAL A 32 -2.33 -9.57 -1.31
C VAL A 32 -1.57 -10.91 -1.38
N ASN A 33 -0.32 -10.95 -0.92
CA ASN A 33 0.44 -12.20 -0.78
C ASN A 33 -0.22 -13.14 0.26
N ASN A 34 -0.61 -12.61 1.42
CA ASN A 34 -1.30 -13.39 2.46
C ASN A 34 -2.70 -13.84 2.04
N ILE A 35 -3.44 -13.05 1.27
CA ILE A 35 -4.74 -13.46 0.71
C ILE A 35 -4.55 -14.64 -0.25
N ARG A 36 -3.53 -14.58 -1.11
CA ARG A 36 -3.20 -15.66 -2.06
C ARG A 36 -2.93 -16.98 -1.35
N ASP A 37 -2.11 -16.94 -0.31
CA ASP A 37 -1.60 -18.13 0.37
C ASP A 37 -2.47 -18.53 1.57
N ARG A 38 -3.63 -17.89 1.78
CA ARG A 38 -4.46 -18.04 2.99
C ARG A 38 -4.79 -19.50 3.31
N GLU A 39 -5.27 -20.26 2.34
CA GLU A 39 -5.67 -21.67 2.56
C GLU A 39 -4.46 -22.53 2.93
N LYS A 40 -3.35 -22.36 2.21
CA LYS A 40 -2.09 -23.06 2.49
C LYS A 40 -1.56 -22.70 3.88
N ASP A 41 -1.59 -21.42 4.24
CA ASP A 41 -1.14 -20.93 5.54
C ASP A 41 -2.02 -21.45 6.67
N PHE A 42 -3.34 -21.56 6.46
CA PHE A 42 -4.26 -22.18 7.42
C PHE A 42 -3.95 -23.66 7.64
N LEU A 43 -3.80 -24.44 6.56
CA LEU A 43 -3.46 -25.86 6.65
C LEU A 43 -2.09 -26.11 7.31
N ALA A 44 -1.14 -25.19 7.11
CA ALA A 44 0.18 -25.23 7.76
C ALA A 44 0.17 -24.70 9.21
N GLY A 45 -0.99 -24.37 9.79
CA GLY A 45 -1.11 -23.87 11.16
C GLY A 45 -0.55 -22.45 11.37
N LYS A 46 -0.29 -21.69 10.30
CA LYS A 46 0.21 -20.32 10.39
C LYS A 46 -0.90 -19.36 10.79
N ARG A 47 -0.52 -18.32 11.54
CA ARG A 47 -1.45 -17.31 12.06
C ARG A 47 -1.31 -15.96 11.35
N THR A 48 -1.27 -15.97 10.02
CA THR A 48 -1.17 -14.74 9.21
C THR A 48 -2.43 -13.87 9.36
N LEU A 49 -2.33 -12.59 9.00
CA LEU A 49 -3.46 -11.67 9.13
C LEU A 49 -4.66 -12.13 8.29
N ALA A 50 -4.43 -12.64 7.07
CA ALA A 50 -5.48 -13.18 6.21
C ALA A 50 -6.16 -14.43 6.78
N VAL A 51 -5.40 -15.29 7.47
CA VAL A 51 -5.97 -16.46 8.17
C VAL A 51 -6.88 -16.00 9.32
N ARG A 52 -6.40 -15.04 10.14
CA ARG A 52 -7.15 -14.53 11.31
C ARG A 52 -8.40 -13.73 10.94
N LEU A 53 -8.30 -12.87 9.92
CA LEU A 53 -9.42 -12.02 9.48
C LEU A 53 -10.45 -12.79 8.65
N GLY A 54 -10.05 -13.88 7.99
CA GLY A 54 -10.88 -14.50 6.96
C GLY A 54 -10.77 -13.77 5.61
N ASP A 55 -11.17 -14.45 4.52
CA ASP A 55 -10.95 -13.97 3.15
C ASP A 55 -11.57 -12.58 2.89
N ARG A 56 -12.84 -12.39 3.26
CA ARG A 56 -13.57 -11.14 3.04
C ARG A 56 -12.91 -9.95 3.73
N TYR A 57 -12.61 -10.06 5.03
CA TYR A 57 -11.99 -8.96 5.79
C TYR A 57 -10.52 -8.76 5.43
N ALA A 58 -9.81 -9.82 5.02
CA ALA A 58 -8.47 -9.68 4.46
C ALA A 58 -8.47 -8.82 3.19
N ARG A 59 -9.43 -9.04 2.27
CA ARG A 59 -9.60 -8.21 1.07
C ARG A 59 -9.96 -6.76 1.43
N TYR A 60 -10.83 -6.53 2.42
CA TYR A 60 -11.10 -5.17 2.88
C TYR A 60 -9.89 -4.49 3.51
N SER A 61 -9.05 -5.23 4.25
CA SER A 61 -7.80 -4.71 4.80
C SER A 61 -6.83 -4.25 3.70
N PHE A 62 -6.76 -4.99 2.59
CA PHE A 62 -6.00 -4.58 1.41
C PHE A 62 -6.51 -3.24 0.84
N ILE A 63 -7.83 -3.09 0.69
CA ILE A 63 -8.43 -1.84 0.18
C ILE A 63 -8.17 -0.67 1.13
N PHE A 64 -8.32 -0.91 2.43
CA PHE A 64 -8.04 0.09 3.47
C PHE A 64 -6.60 0.62 3.35
N LEU A 65 -5.63 -0.27 3.14
CA LEU A 65 -4.23 0.11 2.95
C LEU A 65 -4.05 0.99 1.70
N ILE A 66 -4.64 0.61 0.56
CA ILE A 66 -4.58 1.42 -0.67
C ILE A 66 -5.19 2.82 -0.46
N VAL A 67 -6.37 2.90 0.17
CA VAL A 67 -7.04 4.19 0.45
C VAL A 67 -6.22 5.03 1.42
N SER A 68 -5.73 4.43 2.51
CA SER A 68 -4.91 5.12 3.50
C SER A 68 -3.64 5.71 2.88
N ALA A 69 -3.07 5.06 1.85
CA ALA A 69 -1.89 5.57 1.18
C ALA A 69 -2.16 6.90 0.45
N HIS A 70 -3.29 6.99 -0.27
CA HIS A 70 -3.68 8.22 -0.98
C HIS A 70 -4.06 9.32 0.01
N VAL A 71 -4.85 8.99 1.03
CA VAL A 71 -5.27 9.96 2.06
C VAL A 71 -4.04 10.51 2.80
N ALA A 72 -3.12 9.65 3.21
CA ALA A 72 -1.92 10.08 3.92
C ALA A 72 -1.00 10.92 3.02
N ALA A 73 -0.88 10.62 1.72
CA ALA A 73 -0.06 11.41 0.81
C ALA A 73 -0.62 12.83 0.64
N ILE A 74 -1.95 12.94 0.45
CA ILE A 74 -2.65 14.23 0.38
C ILE A 74 -2.48 15.02 1.68
N ALA A 75 -2.69 14.36 2.84
CA ALA A 75 -2.54 14.99 4.15
C ALA A 75 -1.09 15.41 4.45
N THR A 76 -0.10 14.73 3.88
CA THR A 76 1.32 15.08 4.07
C THR A 76 1.66 16.44 3.47
N ILE A 77 1.12 16.75 2.28
CA ILE A 77 1.58 17.93 1.52
C ILE A 77 0.50 18.49 0.57
N PHE A 78 -0.62 18.97 1.11
CA PHE A 78 -1.68 19.56 0.29
C PHE A 78 -1.25 20.90 -0.35
N PRO A 79 -1.57 21.19 -1.63
CA PRO A 79 -2.31 20.36 -2.59
C PRO A 79 -1.43 19.36 -3.36
N TRP A 80 -0.11 19.49 -3.31
CA TRP A 80 0.85 18.71 -4.11
C TRP A 80 0.72 17.19 -3.93
N GLY A 81 0.36 16.73 -2.73
CA GLY A 81 0.12 15.33 -2.43
C GLY A 81 -1.03 14.73 -3.24
N ALA A 82 -1.97 15.55 -3.73
CA ALA A 82 -3.05 15.09 -4.60
C ALA A 82 -2.56 14.60 -5.97
N ILE A 83 -1.34 14.96 -6.40
CA ILE A 83 -0.76 14.47 -7.66
C ILE A 83 -0.59 12.94 -7.61
N THR A 84 -0.48 12.32 -6.44
CA THR A 84 -0.44 10.85 -6.34
C THR A 84 -1.73 10.18 -6.85
N LEU A 85 -2.84 10.91 -6.98
CA LEU A 85 -4.08 10.44 -7.61
C LEU A 85 -3.90 10.08 -9.09
N LEU A 86 -2.80 10.47 -9.75
CA LEU A 86 -2.43 9.94 -11.07
C LEU A 86 -2.27 8.41 -11.07
N THR A 87 -1.98 7.81 -9.91
CA THR A 87 -1.94 6.34 -9.75
C THR A 87 -3.30 5.70 -9.49
N ALA A 88 -4.36 6.51 -9.28
CA ALA A 88 -5.70 6.02 -8.95
C ALA A 88 -6.27 5.00 -9.96
N PRO A 89 -6.09 5.14 -11.29
CA PRO A 89 -6.56 4.12 -12.23
C PRO A 89 -5.98 2.73 -11.95
N LEU A 90 -4.68 2.66 -11.62
CA LEU A 90 -4.02 1.40 -11.25
C LEU A 90 -4.49 0.90 -9.89
N SER A 91 -4.60 1.79 -8.90
CA SER A 91 -5.16 1.49 -7.57
C SER A 91 -6.55 0.86 -7.66
N LEU A 92 -7.45 1.46 -8.47
CA LEU A 92 -8.80 0.97 -8.70
C LEU A 92 -8.81 -0.37 -9.44
N SER A 93 -7.94 -0.54 -10.44
CA SER A 93 -7.83 -1.78 -11.20
C SER A 93 -7.45 -2.97 -10.31
N VAL A 94 -6.40 -2.82 -9.50
CA VAL A 94 -5.95 -3.86 -8.57
C VAL A 94 -7.01 -4.09 -7.48
N SER A 95 -7.55 -3.02 -6.90
CA SER A 95 -8.60 -3.09 -5.88
C SER A 95 -9.82 -3.87 -6.34
N ARG A 96 -10.34 -3.58 -7.54
CA ARG A 96 -11.50 -4.27 -8.11
C ARG A 96 -11.22 -5.75 -8.35
N LYS A 97 -10.04 -6.10 -8.87
CA LYS A 97 -9.67 -7.50 -9.13
C LYS A 97 -9.50 -8.29 -7.83
N VAL A 98 -8.90 -7.69 -6.81
CA VAL A 98 -8.82 -8.31 -5.47
C VAL A 98 -10.21 -8.46 -4.85
N LEU A 99 -11.11 -7.49 -4.98
CA LEU A 99 -12.47 -7.61 -4.43
C LEU A 99 -13.38 -8.58 -5.19
N LYS A 100 -13.19 -8.76 -6.50
CA LYS A 100 -13.99 -9.67 -7.34
C LYS A 100 -13.78 -11.16 -7.07
N GLY A 101 -12.98 -11.51 -6.06
CA GLY A 101 -12.76 -12.90 -5.68
C GLY A 101 -11.68 -13.59 -6.51
N ALA A 102 -10.62 -12.89 -6.93
CA ALA A 102 -9.45 -13.58 -7.48
C ALA A 102 -8.90 -14.58 -6.44
N HIS A 103 -8.57 -15.81 -6.86
CA HIS A 103 -8.08 -16.87 -5.98
C HIS A 103 -6.77 -17.49 -6.49
N GLY A 104 -5.93 -17.95 -5.56
CA GLY A 104 -4.68 -18.65 -5.87
C GLY A 104 -3.82 -17.93 -6.92
N LYS A 105 -3.53 -18.59 -8.04
CA LYS A 105 -2.63 -18.06 -9.08
C LYS A 105 -3.13 -16.74 -9.71
N GLU A 106 -4.42 -16.45 -9.68
CA GLU A 106 -4.99 -15.20 -10.21
C GLU A 106 -4.55 -13.96 -9.42
N LEU A 107 -4.09 -14.15 -8.18
CA LEU A 107 -3.54 -13.07 -7.34
C LEU A 107 -2.06 -12.80 -7.63
N ILE A 108 -1.35 -13.65 -8.39
CA ILE A 108 0.06 -13.43 -8.75
C ILE A 108 0.23 -12.16 -9.59
N PRO A 109 -0.58 -11.92 -10.66
CA PRO A 109 -0.54 -10.65 -11.37
C PRO A 109 -0.88 -9.45 -10.48
N MET A 110 -1.74 -9.64 -9.46
CA MET A 110 -2.13 -8.56 -8.53
C MET A 110 -1.00 -8.19 -7.58
N LEU A 111 -0.20 -9.16 -7.13
CA LEU A 111 1.03 -8.91 -6.39
C LEU A 111 1.99 -8.03 -7.20
N GLY A 112 2.26 -8.42 -8.45
CA GLY A 112 3.12 -7.64 -9.35
C GLY A 112 2.56 -6.25 -9.66
N ALA A 113 1.24 -6.13 -9.88
CA ALA A 113 0.59 -4.85 -10.11
C ALA A 113 0.60 -3.92 -8.89
N THR A 114 0.47 -4.48 -7.68
CA THR A 114 0.59 -3.71 -6.42
C THR A 114 2.03 -3.23 -6.23
N GLY A 115 3.03 -4.04 -6.59
CA GLY A 115 4.44 -3.61 -6.60
C GLY A 115 4.70 -2.45 -7.59
N LYS A 116 4.16 -2.54 -8.81
CA LYS A 116 4.23 -1.45 -9.80
C LYS A 116 3.52 -0.18 -9.29
N LEU A 117 2.37 -0.35 -8.64
CA LEU A 117 1.66 0.76 -8.00
C LEU A 117 2.54 1.46 -6.97
N GLN A 118 3.16 0.71 -6.05
CA GLN A 118 4.08 1.29 -5.07
C GLN A 118 5.23 2.06 -5.74
N LEU A 119 5.81 1.52 -6.80
CA LEU A 119 6.92 2.17 -7.51
C LEU A 119 6.49 3.49 -8.15
N PHE A 120 5.39 3.50 -8.93
CA PHE A 120 4.89 4.72 -9.53
C PHE A 120 4.45 5.74 -8.48
N PHE A 121 3.78 5.28 -7.42
CA PHE A 121 3.36 6.13 -6.32
C PHE A 121 4.57 6.76 -5.64
N ALA A 122 5.63 5.99 -5.36
CA ALA A 122 6.84 6.49 -4.72
C ALA A 122 7.54 7.57 -5.56
N VAL A 123 7.63 7.38 -6.87
CA VAL A 123 8.22 8.37 -7.79
C VAL A 123 7.39 9.66 -7.78
N ILE A 124 6.07 9.55 -7.98
CA ILE A 124 5.17 10.70 -8.02
C ILE A 124 5.14 11.44 -6.68
N PHE A 125 5.07 10.70 -5.57
CA PHE A 125 5.06 11.29 -4.23
C PHE A 125 6.39 11.98 -3.90
N SER A 126 7.52 11.43 -4.34
CA SER A 126 8.83 12.08 -4.19
C SER A 126 8.88 13.41 -4.98
N ILE A 127 8.35 13.42 -6.20
CA ILE A 127 8.21 14.66 -7.01
C ILE A 127 7.32 15.67 -6.27
N ALA A 128 6.17 15.24 -5.75
CA ALA A 128 5.27 16.10 -4.99
C ALA A 128 5.96 16.71 -3.75
N LEU A 129 6.78 15.93 -3.04
CA LEU A 129 7.54 16.42 -1.88
C LEU A 129 8.65 17.41 -2.26
N LEU A 130 9.27 17.25 -3.43
CA LEU A 130 10.31 18.15 -3.92
C LEU A 130 9.74 19.52 -4.30
N PHE A 131 8.62 19.55 -5.03
CA PHE A 131 8.02 20.80 -5.51
C PHE A 131 7.07 21.45 -4.49
N GLY A 132 6.44 20.66 -3.61
CA GLY A 132 5.51 21.19 -2.62
C GLY A 132 6.14 21.78 -1.37
N LYS A 133 7.46 21.63 -1.21
CA LYS A 133 8.24 22.27 -0.14
C LYS A 133 8.89 23.60 -0.57
N GLY A 134 8.70 24.00 -1.83
CA GLY A 134 9.15 25.28 -2.38
C GLY A 134 8.20 26.42 -2.03
#